data_AF-A0A7W0XVY9-F1
#
_entry.id   AF-A0A7W0XVY9-F1
#
_cell.length_a   1.000
_cell.length_b   1.000
_cell.length_c   1.000
_cell.angle_alpha   90.00
_cell.angle_beta   90.00
_cell.angle_gamma   90.00
#
_symmetry.space_group_name_H-M   'P 1'
#
loop_
_entity.id
_entity.type
_entity.pdbx_description
1 polymer ?
#
loop_
_entity_poly.entity_id
_entity_poly.type
_entity_poly.pdbx_seq_one_letter_code
_entity_poly.pdbx_strand_id
1 'polypeptide(L)'
;LGETIPLDAQQARLRRGRDADARAFLVLRPYVATAVEITITDEDDQVPYWLVASRRPREFAAALAEAIAAKPGGSTSTTLAP
;
A
#
# COMPACT_ATOMS: atom_id res chain seq x y z
N LEU A 1 -0.44 0.79 -9.03
CA LEU A 1 -0.87 0.36 -7.66
C LEU A 1 -1.40 -1.06 -7.79
N GLY A 2 -0.88 -1.97 -6.98
CA GLY A 2 -1.19 -3.39 -7.04
C GLY A 2 -2.11 -3.85 -5.92
N GLU A 3 -1.79 -5.02 -5.37
CA GLU A 3 -2.58 -5.70 -4.33
C GLU A 3 -2.68 -4.87 -3.03
N THR A 4 -3.86 -4.92 -2.40
CA THR A 4 -4.13 -4.26 -1.12
C THR A 4 -4.49 -5.30 -0.08
N ILE A 5 -3.66 -5.41 0.96
CA ILE A 5 -3.75 -6.48 1.96
C ILE A 5 -4.14 -5.85 3.31
N PRO A 6 -5.35 -6.12 3.84
CA PRO A 6 -5.72 -5.70 5.19
C PRO A 6 -4.96 -6.54 6.21
N LEU A 7 -4.28 -5.87 7.14
CA LEU A 7 -3.48 -6.50 8.20
C LEU A 7 -4.15 -6.33 9.57
N ASP A 8 -4.22 -7.43 10.31
CA ASP A 8 -4.59 -7.41 11.72
C ASP A 8 -3.49 -6.80 12.61
N ALA A 9 -3.74 -6.74 13.93
CA ALA A 9 -2.81 -6.11 14.86
C ALA A 9 -1.44 -6.80 14.94
N GLN A 10 -1.39 -8.14 14.81
CA GLN A 10 -0.15 -8.90 14.87
C GLN A 10 0.64 -8.71 13.57
N GLN A 11 -0.02 -8.89 12.43
CA GLN A 11 0.55 -8.73 11.10
C GLN A 11 1.07 -7.31 10.91
N ALA A 12 0.28 -6.29 11.27
CA ALA A 12 0.70 -4.91 11.22
C ALA A 12 1.93 -4.69 12.10
N ARG A 13 1.94 -5.16 13.37
CA ARG A 13 3.11 -5.01 14.25
C ARG A 13 4.39 -5.59 13.65
N LEU A 14 4.32 -6.76 13.01
CA LEU A 14 5.45 -7.35 12.33
C LEU A 14 5.91 -6.48 11.15
N ARG A 15 4.97 -6.00 10.33
CA ARG A 15 5.25 -5.26 9.11
C ARG A 15 5.84 -3.85 9.31
N ARG A 16 5.50 -3.18 10.42
CA ARG A 16 6.14 -1.91 10.84
C ARG A 16 7.38 -2.12 11.72
N GLY A 17 7.71 -3.36 12.05
CA GLY A 17 8.81 -3.72 12.94
C GLY A 17 9.80 -4.64 12.24
N ARG A 18 9.84 -5.90 12.69
CA ARG A 18 10.80 -6.92 12.24
C ARG A 18 10.84 -7.08 10.72
N ASP A 19 9.69 -7.00 10.07
CA ASP A 19 9.52 -7.29 8.64
C ASP A 19 9.38 -5.98 7.82
N ALA A 20 9.78 -4.84 8.39
CA ALA A 20 9.75 -3.56 7.71
C ALA A 20 10.87 -3.45 6.65
N ASP A 21 10.55 -2.80 5.54
CA ASP A 21 11.52 -2.46 4.49
C ASP A 21 11.87 -0.97 4.64
N ALA A 22 13.15 -0.63 4.59
CA ALA A 22 13.62 0.75 4.74
C ALA A 22 13.14 1.68 3.60
N ARG A 23 12.79 1.12 2.44
CA ARG A 23 12.28 1.86 1.29
C ARG A 23 10.78 2.04 1.32
N ALA A 24 10.07 1.33 2.20
CA ALA A 24 8.62 1.40 2.26
C ALA A 24 8.14 2.73 2.83
N PHE A 25 7.02 3.22 2.31
CA PHE A 25 6.40 4.41 2.84
C PHE A 25 5.41 4.04 3.96
N LEU A 26 5.71 4.45 5.19
CA LEU A 26 4.94 4.06 6.37
C LEU A 26 4.14 5.25 6.93
N VAL A 27 2.80 5.17 6.83
CA VAL A 27 1.87 6.12 7.45
C VAL A 27 1.31 5.50 8.72
N LEU A 28 2.04 5.67 9.82
CA LEU A 28 1.74 5.01 11.08
C LEU A 28 1.05 5.93 12.08
N ARG A 29 0.14 5.35 12.87
CA ARG A 29 -0.50 5.98 14.02
C ARG A 29 -0.25 5.09 15.23
N PRO A 30 0.51 5.54 16.26
CA PRO A 30 0.90 4.68 17.39
C PRO A 30 -0.28 4.03 18.13
N TYR A 31 -1.43 4.72 18.14
CA TYR A 31 -2.68 4.30 18.79
C TYR A 31 -3.63 3.48 17.89
N VAL A 32 -3.21 3.12 16.68
CA VAL A 32 -3.97 2.24 15.78
C VAL A 32 -3.14 0.97 15.56
N ALA A 33 -3.69 -0.17 15.97
CA ALA A 33 -2.98 -1.44 15.92
C ALA A 33 -2.98 -2.09 14.52
N THR A 34 -4.02 -1.84 13.71
CA THR A 34 -4.24 -2.45 12.40
C THR A 34 -3.76 -1.55 11.25
N ALA A 35 -3.48 -2.16 10.10
CA ALA A 35 -2.97 -1.43 8.94
C ALA A 35 -3.46 -2.04 7.63
N VAL A 36 -3.23 -1.35 6.52
CA VAL A 36 -3.37 -1.86 5.16
C VAL A 36 -2.02 -1.73 4.48
N GLU A 37 -1.56 -2.81 3.88
CA GLU A 37 -0.42 -2.82 2.98
C GLU A 37 -0.90 -2.65 1.55
N ILE A 38 -0.24 -1.77 0.80
CA ILE A 38 -0.56 -1.47 -0.60
C ILE A 38 0.72 -1.70 -1.39
N THR A 39 0.73 -2.72 -2.22
CA THR A 39 1.87 -3.04 -3.08
C THR A 39 1.97 -2.01 -4.21
N ILE A 40 3.17 -1.47 -4.42
CA ILE A 40 3.46 -0.59 -5.56
C ILE A 40 4.03 -1.45 -6.68
N THR A 41 3.47 -1.31 -7.87
CA THR A 41 3.81 -2.11 -9.07
C THR A 41 4.52 -1.27 -10.12
N ASP A 42 4.96 -0.07 -9.76
CA ASP A 42 5.65 0.85 -10.65
C ASP A 42 7.13 0.47 -10.67
N GLU A 43 7.66 0.15 -11.84
CA GLU A 43 9.06 -0.28 -12.01
C GLU A 43 10.06 0.87 -11.84
N ASP A 44 9.62 2.11 -12.03
CA ASP A 44 10.44 3.30 -11.81
C ASP A 44 10.42 3.76 -10.34
N ASP A 45 9.49 3.27 -9.53
CA ASP A 45 9.40 3.59 -8.10
C ASP A 45 10.23 2.61 -7.25
N GLN A 46 11.12 3.15 -6.41
CA GLN A 46 11.91 2.35 -5.49
C GLN A 46 11.15 1.95 -4.22
N VAL A 47 9.95 2.48 -4.01
CA VAL A 47 9.10 2.19 -2.84
C VAL A 47 8.29 0.92 -3.11
N PRO A 48 8.61 -0.23 -2.47
CA PRO A 48 7.98 -1.50 -2.80
C PRO A 48 6.51 -1.58 -2.35
N TYR A 49 6.17 -0.92 -1.24
CA TYR A 49 4.82 -0.90 -0.69
C TYR A 49 4.60 0.31 0.22
N TRP A 50 3.34 0.65 0.41
CA TRP A 50 2.90 1.58 1.44
C TRP A 50 2.21 0.82 2.57
N LEU A 51 2.46 1.22 3.82
CA LEU A 51 1.78 0.68 5.00
C LEU A 51 1.00 1.79 5.69
N VAL A 52 -0.32 1.70 5.71
CA VAL A 52 -1.21 2.75 6.22
C VAL A 52 -2.00 2.25 7.42
N ALA A 53 -1.83 2.89 8.57
CA ALA A 53 -2.59 2.55 9.77
C ALA A 53 -4.08 2.94 9.62
N SER A 54 -4.99 1.98 9.77
CA SER A 54 -6.44 2.17 9.64
C SER A 54 -7.18 1.35 10.67
N ARG A 55 -8.22 1.92 11.30
CA ARG A 55 -9.11 1.20 12.23
C ARG A 55 -10.07 0.24 11.52
N ARG A 56 -10.21 0.39 10.21
CA ARG A 56 -11.13 -0.39 9.36
C ARG A 56 -10.37 -0.86 8.11
N PRO A 57 -9.38 -1.76 8.29
CA PRO A 57 -8.47 -2.14 7.19
C PRO A 57 -9.21 -2.83 6.04
N ARG A 58 -10.24 -3.63 6.34
CA ARG A 58 -11.05 -4.32 5.33
C ARG A 58 -11.89 -3.35 4.48
N GLU A 59 -12.59 -2.41 5.12
CA GLU A 59 -13.37 -1.38 4.42
C GLU A 59 -12.47 -0.49 3.56
N PHE A 60 -11.29 -0.14 4.07
CA PHE A 60 -10.30 0.63 3.32
C PHE A 60 -9.82 -0.12 2.06
N ALA A 61 -9.46 -1.40 2.20
CA ALA A 61 -9.00 -2.21 1.06
C ALA A 61 -10.10 -2.36 -0.01
N ALA A 62 -11.35 -2.60 0.42
CA ALA A 62 -12.50 -2.68 -0.49
C ALA A 62 -12.73 -1.37 -1.26
N ALA A 63 -12.76 -0.23 -0.56
CA ALA A 63 -12.94 1.08 -1.18
C ALA A 63 -11.80 1.43 -2.14
N LEU A 64 -10.57 1.03 -1.82
CA LEU A 64 -9.42 1.24 -2.70
C LEU A 64 -9.51 0.39 -3.97
N ALA A 65 -9.92 -0.88 -3.84
CA ALA A 65 -10.16 -1.75 -4.99
C ALA A 65 -11.25 -1.19 -5.91
N GLU A 66 -12.36 -0.69 -5.35
CA GLU A 66 -13.42 -0.01 -6.11
C GLU A 66 -12.91 1.24 -6.82
N ALA A 67 -12.13 2.08 -6.15
CA ALA A 67 -11.58 3.30 -6.73
C ALA A 67 -10.60 3.02 -7.89
N ILE A 68 -9.79 1.95 -7.77
CA ILE A 68 -8.89 1.51 -8.85
C ILE A 68 -9.70 0.98 -10.03
N ALA A 69 -10.71 0.14 -9.80
CA ALA A 69 -11.57 -0.38 -10.86
C ALA A 69 -12.34 0.74 -11.59
N ALA A 70 -12.73 1.79 -10.86
CA ALA A 70 -13.40 2.97 -11.42
C ALA A 70 -12.46 3.87 -12.26
N LYS A 71 -11.13 3.67 -12.18
CA LYS A 71 -10.14 4.43 -12.96
C LYS A 71 -9.48 3.56 -14.04
N PRO A 72 -10.16 3.27 -15.17
CA PRO A 72 -9.50 2.70 -16.34
C PRO A 72 -8.82 3.82 -17.13
N GLY A 73 -7.63 4.25 -16.71
CA GLY A 73 -6.88 5.26 -17.46
C GLY A 73 -5.77 5.90 -16.64
N GLY A 74 -4.59 5.29 -16.65
CA GLY A 74 -3.45 5.86 -15.94
C GLY A 74 -2.16 5.05 -16.04
N SER A 75 -1.73 4.72 -17.25
CA SER A 75 -0.31 4.47 -17.56
C SER A 75 -0.05 4.85 -19.02
N THR A 76 0.37 6.08 -19.27
CA THR A 76 1.22 6.40 -20.42
C THR A 76 2.64 6.47 -19.89
N SER A 77 3.35 5.35 -19.91
CA SER A 77 4.81 5.39 -19.91
C SER A 77 5.21 5.92 -21.28
N THR A 78 5.46 7.23 -21.34
CA THR A 78 6.03 7.89 -22.50
C THR A 78 7.40 7.29 -22.74
N THR A 79 7.49 6.45 -23.78
CA THR A 79 8.73 6.12 -24.48
C THR A 79 9.54 7.39 -24.71
N LEU A 80 10.71 7.48 -24.08
CA LEU A 80 11.78 8.37 -24.53
C LEU A 80 12.99 7.52 -24.92
N ALA A 81 13.11 7.32 -26.22
CA ALA A 81 14.34 7.01 -26.95
C ALA A 81 14.20 7.71 -28.32
N PRO A 82 15.29 8.06 -29.02
CA PRO A 82 16.69 7.70 -28.80
C PRO A 82 17.59 8.81 -28.25
#